data_AF-A0A1F4UXR9-F1
#
_entry.id   AF-A0A1F4UXR9-F1
#
_cell.length_a   1.000
_cell.length_b   1.000
_cell.length_c   1.000
_cell.angle_alpha   90.00
_cell.angle_beta   90.00
_cell.angle_gamma   90.00
#
_symmetry.space_group_name_H-M   'P 1'
#
loop_
_entity.id
_entity.type
_entity.pdbx_description
1 polymer ?
#
loop_
_entity_poly.entity_id
_entity_poly.type
_entity_poly.pdbx_seq_one_letter_code
_entity_poly.pdbx_strand_id
1 'polypeptide(L)'
;MKKIKNYLLPPLIVLVSTFSLYSLYTIGYSEKIYPGISVNNIDMAGLTTSEAKEKIVNNFVYPSEITFLHQSQSYKIPLSSINFSYDLDRSVEKAFRFGRSGKVGTDLLDIIKAPFVKHDFSLMYSLDHIKLKENLGVIAEQVTIEPVYPNVQKTDNGVIVVNKGKPGTQINQVEIEKEIQDSFSLNNFGPIVIKTFSIDPSLSDEESKVLYKRAESLSGKSIDIEFENFKMVLEDKDIIPFLEKGSFDTQKISQKIAEISKYIEREPQNPVFIESEEKVKEFKPSKEGVGVKTEDFLSSLIKVLEEFETTEKTVTTLSIPVKTTVPSIKTEDINNLGIKELLGVGTSKFKGSIPGRVHNIDLAASRLNGVLIAPGETFSFNEALGDVSRYTGYKSAYVIKDGKTILGDGGGVCQVSTTFFRAALNSGLPIIERRAHSYRVYYYEQDSKPGLDATVYTPTTDLKVKNDTPGHILIQAFTDTKNMTLRFEFYGTNDGRIATTTKPVILSSIAPPVDLYQDDPTLPSGVVKQIEHKAWGAKVVFDYSVERNGEEIYKKQFVSNYRPWQAVFLRGIAPAQ
;
A
#
# COMPACT_ATOMS: atom_id res chain seq x y z
N MET A 1 -22.01 -71.14 49.94
CA MET A 1 -22.04 -69.67 49.71
C MET A 1 -21.79 -68.77 50.93
N LYS A 2 -21.79 -69.26 52.19
CA LYS A 2 -21.50 -68.41 53.38
C LYS A 2 -20.01 -68.04 53.60
N LYS A 3 -19.05 -68.87 53.15
CA LYS A 3 -17.60 -68.62 53.37
C LYS A 3 -16.98 -67.54 52.47
N ILE A 4 -17.51 -67.30 51.26
CA ILE A 4 -16.98 -66.28 50.33
C ILE A 4 -17.35 -64.86 50.79
N LYS A 5 -18.48 -64.67 51.49
CA LYS A 5 -18.88 -63.37 52.06
C LYS A 5 -17.90 -62.86 53.12
N ASN A 6 -17.27 -63.72 53.92
CA ASN A 6 -16.37 -63.29 55.00
C ASN A 6 -14.98 -62.86 54.53
N TYR A 7 -14.52 -63.30 53.34
CA TYR A 7 -13.23 -62.86 52.77
C TYR A 7 -13.35 -61.61 51.89
N LEU A 8 -14.53 -61.33 51.32
CA LEU A 8 -14.77 -60.14 50.49
C LEU A 8 -15.26 -58.92 51.28
N LEU A 9 -15.81 -59.11 52.49
CA LEU A 9 -16.33 -58.02 53.31
C LEU A 9 -15.23 -57.05 53.81
N PRO A 10 -14.06 -57.50 54.32
CA PRO A 10 -12.99 -56.57 54.74
C PRO A 10 -12.43 -55.68 53.62
N PRO A 11 -12.05 -56.17 52.42
CA PRO A 11 -11.56 -55.31 51.35
C PRO A 11 -12.65 -54.38 50.81
N LEU A 12 -13.92 -54.80 50.83
CA LEU A 12 -15.04 -53.94 50.47
C LEU A 12 -15.24 -52.79 51.49
N ILE A 13 -15.12 -53.06 52.79
CA ILE A 13 -15.18 -52.03 53.83
C ILE A 13 -14.02 -51.04 53.69
N VAL A 14 -12.81 -51.52 53.40
CA VAL A 14 -11.65 -50.67 53.15
C VAL A 14 -11.88 -49.80 51.92
N LEU A 15 -12.37 -50.37 50.82
CA LEU A 15 -12.65 -49.64 49.58
C LEU A 15 -13.74 -48.57 49.77
N VAL A 16 -14.81 -48.89 50.49
CA VAL A 16 -15.89 -47.93 50.80
C VAL A 16 -15.39 -46.83 51.74
N SER A 17 -14.56 -47.19 52.72
CA SER A 17 -13.98 -46.22 53.66
C SER A 17 -12.99 -45.27 52.97
N THR A 18 -12.11 -45.79 52.11
CA THR A 18 -11.16 -44.97 51.33
C THR A 18 -11.89 -44.07 50.35
N PHE A 19 -12.93 -44.58 49.68
CA PHE A 19 -13.78 -43.79 48.79
C PHE A 19 -14.56 -42.71 49.54
N SER A 20 -15.07 -43.01 50.74
CA SER A 20 -15.76 -42.03 51.59
C SER A 20 -14.81 -40.95 52.09
N LEU A 21 -13.60 -41.32 52.52
CA LEU A 21 -12.57 -40.39 52.96
C LEU A 21 -12.11 -39.47 51.81
N TYR A 22 -11.92 -40.04 50.61
CA TYR A 22 -11.62 -39.29 49.40
C TYR A 22 -12.76 -38.34 49.03
N SER A 23 -14.01 -38.78 49.13
CA SER A 23 -15.19 -37.95 48.85
C SER A 23 -15.30 -36.79 49.84
N LEU A 24 -15.10 -37.03 51.14
CA LEU A 24 -15.10 -35.97 52.16
C LEU A 24 -13.95 -34.98 51.95
N TYR A 25 -12.77 -35.47 51.58
CA TYR A 25 -11.61 -34.63 51.29
C TYR A 25 -11.83 -33.75 50.05
N THR A 26 -12.33 -34.33 48.95
CA THR A 26 -12.66 -33.58 47.73
C THR A 26 -13.78 -32.55 47.95
N ILE A 27 -14.76 -32.84 48.81
CA ILE A 27 -15.80 -31.87 49.22
C ILE A 27 -15.19 -30.72 50.02
N GLY A 28 -14.34 -31.03 51.02
CA GLY A 28 -13.70 -30.02 51.86
C GLY A 28 -12.76 -29.07 51.10
N TYR A 29 -12.26 -29.51 49.95
CA TYR A 29 -11.42 -28.74 49.03
C TYR A 29 -12.10 -28.46 47.69
N SER A 30 -13.43 -28.49 47.62
CA SER A 30 -14.17 -28.30 46.36
C SER A 30 -13.84 -26.97 45.67
N GLU A 31 -13.60 -25.91 46.44
CA GLU A 31 -13.21 -24.57 45.95
C GLU A 31 -11.78 -24.15 46.34
N LYS A 32 -11.02 -25.04 46.99
CA LYS A 32 -9.71 -24.72 47.57
C LYS A 32 -8.58 -25.51 46.93
N ILE A 33 -7.42 -24.89 46.75
CA ILE A 33 -6.22 -25.54 46.24
C ILE A 33 -5.72 -26.56 47.28
N TYR A 34 -5.29 -27.73 46.82
CA TYR A 34 -4.83 -28.80 47.70
C TYR A 34 -3.53 -28.42 48.42
N PRO A 35 -3.26 -28.97 49.61
CA PRO A 35 -1.98 -28.81 50.30
C PRO A 35 -0.79 -29.32 49.48
N GLY A 36 0.36 -28.66 49.61
CA GLY A 36 1.60 -29.02 48.90
C GLY A 36 1.76 -28.42 47.51
N ILE A 37 0.81 -27.57 47.10
CA ILE A 37 0.82 -26.85 45.83
C ILE A 37 1.31 -25.42 46.04
N SER A 38 2.29 -25.00 45.25
CA SER A 38 2.75 -23.62 45.19
C SER A 38 2.72 -23.08 43.76
N VAL A 39 2.64 -21.76 43.63
CA VAL A 39 2.86 -21.05 42.36
C VAL A 39 4.05 -20.12 42.54
N ASN A 40 5.10 -20.36 41.76
CA ASN A 40 6.36 -19.63 41.81
C ASN A 40 6.90 -19.46 43.24
N ASN A 41 6.98 -20.58 43.96
CA ASN A 41 7.36 -20.72 45.38
C ASN A 41 6.42 -20.07 46.41
N ILE A 42 5.30 -19.49 46.00
CA ILE A 42 4.28 -18.98 46.91
C ILE A 42 3.31 -20.13 47.23
N ASP A 43 3.18 -20.49 48.51
CA ASP A 43 2.28 -21.56 48.95
C ASP A 43 0.80 -21.20 48.69
N MET A 44 0.06 -22.12 48.08
CA MET A 44 -1.35 -21.95 47.70
C MET A 44 -2.30 -22.82 48.52
N ALA A 45 -1.79 -23.63 49.45
CA ALA A 45 -2.57 -24.60 50.20
C ALA A 45 -3.80 -23.98 50.89
N GLY A 46 -4.98 -24.57 50.64
CA GLY A 46 -6.23 -24.20 51.32
C GLY A 46 -6.85 -22.87 50.86
N LEU A 47 -6.25 -22.19 49.90
CA LEU A 47 -6.77 -20.94 49.33
C LEU A 47 -7.78 -21.22 48.23
N THR A 48 -8.81 -20.39 48.14
CA THR A 48 -9.64 -20.30 46.92
C THR A 48 -8.83 -19.72 45.77
N THR A 49 -9.30 -19.89 44.53
CA THR A 49 -8.62 -19.32 43.36
C THR A 49 -8.54 -17.78 43.42
N SER A 50 -9.52 -17.11 44.02
CA SER A 50 -9.50 -15.66 44.23
C SER A 50 -8.45 -15.24 45.27
N GLU A 51 -8.40 -15.91 46.43
CA GLU A 51 -7.41 -15.63 47.48
C GLU A 51 -5.98 -15.94 47.01
N ALA A 52 -5.81 -17.01 46.22
CA ALA A 52 -4.52 -17.36 45.61
C ALA A 52 -4.02 -16.26 44.66
N LYS A 53 -4.90 -15.69 43.83
CA LYS A 53 -4.55 -14.56 42.95
C LYS A 53 -4.11 -13.33 43.75
N GLU A 54 -4.87 -12.95 44.76
CA GLU A 54 -4.52 -11.82 45.63
C GLU A 54 -3.19 -12.06 46.35
N LYS A 55 -2.95 -13.28 46.82
CA LYS A 55 -1.68 -13.67 47.44
C LYS A 55 -0.49 -13.54 46.48
N ILE A 56 -0.66 -13.89 45.20
CA ILE A 56 0.37 -13.68 44.19
C ILE A 56 0.61 -12.18 43.98
N VAL A 57 -0.45 -11.37 43.79
CA VAL A 57 -0.32 -9.91 43.61
C VAL A 57 0.46 -9.25 44.74
N ASN A 58 0.22 -9.67 45.99
CA ASN A 58 0.84 -9.04 47.15
C ASN A 58 2.27 -9.50 47.45
N ASN A 59 2.67 -10.70 46.99
CA ASN A 59 3.96 -11.30 47.37
C ASN A 59 4.92 -11.51 46.19
N PHE A 60 4.46 -11.35 44.95
CA PHE A 60 5.28 -11.53 43.76
C PHE A 60 5.88 -10.21 43.29
N VAL A 61 7.20 -10.18 43.09
CA VAL A 61 7.89 -9.02 42.54
C VAL A 61 7.89 -9.12 41.02
N TYR A 62 7.15 -8.21 40.38
CA TYR A 62 7.05 -8.15 38.93
C TYR A 62 8.28 -7.45 38.34
N PRO A 63 9.03 -8.08 37.41
CA PRO A 63 10.06 -7.37 36.65
C PRO A 63 9.44 -6.23 35.85
N SER A 64 10.17 -5.12 35.69
CA SER A 64 9.75 -4.01 34.81
C SER A 64 10.37 -4.09 33.41
N GLU A 65 11.50 -4.80 33.28
CA GLU A 65 12.30 -4.85 32.06
C GLU A 65 13.12 -6.13 31.94
N ILE A 66 13.55 -6.46 30.72
CA ILE A 66 14.56 -7.48 30.42
C ILE A 66 15.87 -6.76 30.11
N THR A 67 16.96 -7.18 30.75
CA THR A 67 18.30 -6.62 30.49
C THR A 67 19.10 -7.54 29.59
N PHE A 68 19.70 -6.99 28.55
CA PHE A 68 20.60 -7.67 27.64
C PHE A 68 22.02 -7.10 27.74
N LEU A 69 23.03 -7.95 27.58
CA LEU A 69 24.44 -7.57 27.60
C LEU A 69 25.14 -7.98 26.30
N HIS A 70 25.89 -7.05 25.71
CA HIS A 70 26.82 -7.34 24.64
C HIS A 70 28.13 -6.58 24.89
N GLN A 71 29.23 -7.31 25.03
CA GLN A 71 30.54 -6.75 25.41
C GLN A 71 30.44 -5.92 26.71
N SER A 72 30.66 -4.60 26.64
CA SER A 72 30.56 -3.67 27.77
C SER A 72 29.29 -2.82 27.78
N GLN A 73 28.33 -3.11 26.89
CA GLN A 73 27.09 -2.34 26.74
C GLN A 73 25.88 -3.13 27.26
N SER A 74 24.91 -2.39 27.81
CA SER A 74 23.67 -2.93 28.35
C SER A 74 22.47 -2.32 27.64
N TYR A 75 21.54 -3.18 27.24
CA TYR A 75 20.30 -2.81 26.57
C TYR A 75 19.13 -3.26 27.42
N LYS A 76 18.05 -2.49 27.43
CA LYS A 76 16.88 -2.76 28.28
C LYS A 76 15.61 -2.71 27.43
N ILE A 77 14.80 -3.76 27.54
CA ILE A 77 13.46 -3.80 26.94
C ILE A 77 12.44 -3.72 28.08
N PRO A 78 11.69 -2.60 28.22
CA PRO A 78 10.59 -2.52 29.15
C PRO A 78 9.51 -3.56 28.82
N LEU A 79 8.99 -4.26 29.83
CA LEU A 79 7.95 -5.27 29.61
C LEU A 79 6.65 -4.67 29.06
N SER A 80 6.40 -3.38 29.34
CA SER A 80 5.30 -2.63 28.75
C SER A 80 5.43 -2.44 27.24
N SER A 81 6.65 -2.36 26.68
CA SER A 81 6.85 -2.17 25.23
C SER A 81 6.51 -3.41 24.42
N ILE A 82 6.50 -4.59 25.06
CA ILE A 82 6.15 -5.88 24.44
C ILE A 82 4.77 -6.40 24.88
N ASN A 83 3.93 -5.53 25.46
CA ASN A 83 2.61 -5.87 26.00
C ASN A 83 2.64 -7.11 26.91
N PHE A 84 3.71 -7.28 27.68
CA PHE A 84 3.84 -8.44 28.55
C PHE A 84 2.83 -8.36 29.70
N SER A 85 2.18 -9.48 29.99
CA SER A 85 1.28 -9.62 31.13
C SER A 85 1.32 -11.03 31.70
N TYR A 86 1.21 -11.15 33.02
CA TYR A 86 0.99 -12.44 33.67
C TYR A 86 -0.50 -12.79 33.64
N ASP A 87 -0.80 -14.02 33.21
CA ASP A 87 -2.14 -14.58 33.23
C ASP A 87 -2.36 -15.29 34.57
N LEU A 88 -2.71 -14.51 35.60
CA LEU A 88 -2.89 -15.02 36.96
C LEU A 88 -4.06 -16.00 37.05
N ASP A 89 -5.11 -15.81 36.24
CA ASP A 89 -6.24 -16.73 36.18
C ASP A 89 -5.79 -18.11 35.70
N ARG A 90 -5.09 -18.21 34.56
CA ARG A 90 -4.55 -19.49 34.08
C ARG A 90 -3.49 -20.07 35.01
N SER A 91 -2.67 -19.23 35.62
CA SER A 91 -1.64 -19.68 36.56
C SER A 91 -2.25 -20.39 37.76
N VAL A 92 -3.24 -19.77 38.39
CA VAL A 92 -3.93 -20.32 39.56
C VAL A 92 -4.84 -21.48 39.16
N GLU A 93 -5.51 -21.41 38.01
CA GLU A 93 -6.32 -22.53 37.49
C GLU A 93 -5.46 -23.77 37.28
N LYS A 94 -4.26 -23.63 36.70
CA LYS A 94 -3.33 -24.76 36.51
C LYS A 94 -2.94 -25.42 37.83
N ALA A 95 -2.66 -24.62 38.86
CA ALA A 95 -2.39 -25.12 40.22
C ALA A 95 -3.62 -25.77 40.85
N PHE A 96 -4.80 -25.17 40.70
CA PHE A 96 -6.07 -25.71 41.20
C PHE A 96 -6.45 -27.03 40.54
N ARG A 97 -6.16 -27.21 39.24
CA ARG A 97 -6.49 -28.44 38.51
C ARG A 97 -5.62 -29.64 38.87
N PHE A 98 -4.54 -29.45 39.64
CA PHE A 98 -3.74 -30.56 40.16
C PHE A 98 -4.60 -31.47 41.04
N GLY A 99 -4.58 -32.79 40.78
CA GLY A 99 -5.46 -33.76 41.44
C GLY A 99 -6.95 -33.62 41.06
N ARG A 100 -7.27 -32.91 39.97
CA ARG A 100 -8.63 -32.70 39.43
C ARG A 100 -8.68 -32.91 37.91
N SER A 101 -7.98 -33.91 37.40
CA SER A 101 -7.93 -34.23 35.96
C SER A 101 -9.18 -34.95 35.45
N GLY A 102 -10.00 -35.50 36.37
CA GLY A 102 -11.17 -36.33 36.05
C GLY A 102 -10.84 -37.82 35.99
N LYS A 103 -9.59 -38.19 36.27
CA LYS A 103 -9.11 -39.58 36.32
C LYS A 103 -8.89 -39.97 37.78
N VAL A 104 -9.91 -40.58 38.39
CA VAL A 104 -9.97 -40.89 39.84
C VAL A 104 -8.70 -41.57 40.36
N GLY A 105 -8.12 -42.51 39.62
CA GLY A 105 -6.91 -43.23 40.04
C GLY A 105 -5.64 -42.35 40.11
N THR A 106 -5.43 -41.48 39.13
CA THR A 106 -4.26 -40.57 39.12
C THR A 106 -4.48 -39.41 40.08
N ASP A 107 -5.70 -38.84 40.10
CA ASP A 107 -6.06 -37.75 40.99
C ASP A 107 -5.89 -38.13 42.47
N LEU A 108 -6.31 -39.34 42.86
CA LEU A 108 -6.11 -39.86 44.20
C LEU A 108 -4.62 -40.00 44.58
N LEU A 109 -3.80 -40.50 43.66
CA LEU A 109 -2.35 -40.64 43.90
C LEU A 109 -1.66 -39.28 44.00
N ASP A 110 -2.04 -38.32 43.15
CA ASP A 110 -1.51 -36.96 43.15
C ASP A 110 -1.86 -36.24 44.45
N ILE A 111 -3.11 -36.34 44.92
CA ILE A 111 -3.57 -35.77 46.19
C ILE A 111 -2.82 -36.36 47.38
N ILE A 112 -2.63 -37.69 47.43
CA ILE A 112 -1.94 -38.35 48.55
C ILE A 112 -0.46 -37.94 48.59
N LYS A 113 0.17 -37.75 47.43
CA LYS A 113 1.59 -37.38 47.33
C LYS A 113 1.85 -35.90 47.56
N ALA A 114 0.90 -35.02 47.23
CA ALA A 114 1.09 -33.57 47.26
C ALA A 114 1.65 -33.04 48.59
N PRO A 115 1.21 -33.49 49.78
CA PRO A 115 1.77 -32.99 51.04
C PRO A 115 3.24 -33.41 51.30
N PHE A 116 3.71 -34.46 50.63
CA PHE A 116 5.06 -35.02 50.84
C PHE A 116 6.03 -34.63 49.71
N VAL A 117 5.51 -34.19 48.56
CA VAL A 117 6.30 -33.78 47.40
C VAL A 117 5.86 -32.38 47.01
N LYS A 118 6.76 -31.40 47.11
CA LYS A 118 6.45 -30.02 46.72
C LYS A 118 6.17 -29.96 45.23
N HIS A 119 5.00 -29.47 44.85
CA HIS A 119 4.62 -29.22 43.47
C HIS A 119 4.52 -27.72 43.23
N ASP A 120 5.50 -27.17 42.52
CA ASP A 120 5.57 -25.75 42.21
C ASP A 120 5.24 -25.49 40.74
N PHE A 121 4.28 -24.60 40.49
CA PHE A 121 3.84 -24.22 39.15
C PHE A 121 4.41 -22.85 38.77
N SER A 122 4.89 -22.71 37.52
CA SER A 122 5.30 -21.41 36.99
C SER A 122 4.10 -20.51 36.69
N LEU A 123 4.32 -19.19 36.76
CA LEU A 123 3.35 -18.22 36.29
C LEU A 123 3.22 -18.31 34.77
N MET A 124 1.97 -18.40 34.31
CA MET A 124 1.62 -18.30 32.91
C MET A 124 1.68 -16.83 32.49
N TYR A 125 2.13 -16.58 31.27
CA TYR A 125 2.27 -15.22 30.73
C TYR A 125 1.79 -15.15 29.29
N SER A 126 1.55 -13.93 28.83
CA SER A 126 1.30 -13.58 27.45
C SER A 126 2.18 -12.39 27.07
N LEU A 127 2.71 -12.41 25.85
CA LEU A 127 3.48 -11.30 25.29
C LEU A 127 3.19 -11.15 23.81
N ASP A 128 3.43 -9.95 23.29
CA ASP A 128 3.32 -9.65 21.87
C ASP A 128 4.64 -10.00 21.16
N HIS A 129 4.62 -11.10 20.41
CA HIS A 129 5.79 -11.58 19.69
C HIS A 129 6.23 -10.62 18.57
N ILE A 130 5.34 -9.83 17.98
CA ILE A 130 5.71 -8.86 16.94
C ILE A 130 6.48 -7.71 17.57
N LYS A 131 5.94 -7.15 18.66
CA LYS A 131 6.62 -6.08 19.40
C LYS A 131 7.96 -6.53 19.97
N LEU A 132 8.05 -7.76 20.45
CA LEU A 132 9.32 -8.32 20.91
C LEU A 132 10.36 -8.33 19.78
N LYS A 133 9.97 -8.78 18.57
CA LYS A 133 10.86 -8.77 17.40
C LYS A 133 11.28 -7.36 16.99
N GLU A 134 10.37 -6.40 17.02
CA GLU A 134 10.67 -4.99 16.72
C GLU A 134 11.69 -4.42 17.72
N ASN A 135 11.50 -4.66 19.02
CA ASN A 135 12.44 -4.20 20.05
C ASN A 135 13.81 -4.90 19.91
N LEU A 136 13.83 -6.20 19.60
CA LEU A 136 15.08 -6.92 19.30
C LEU A 136 15.75 -6.40 18.02
N GLY A 137 14.98 -5.95 17.02
CA GLY A 137 15.51 -5.29 15.82
C GLY A 137 16.28 -4.00 16.13
N VAL A 138 15.78 -3.17 17.05
CA VAL A 138 16.47 -1.95 17.49
C VAL A 138 17.80 -2.26 18.18
N ILE A 139 17.87 -3.35 18.94
CA ILE A 139 19.13 -3.84 19.54
C ILE A 139 20.03 -4.41 18.44
N ALA A 140 19.46 -5.15 17.48
CA ALA A 140 20.19 -5.71 16.36
C ALA A 140 20.91 -4.61 15.55
N GLU A 141 20.25 -3.48 15.27
CA GLU A 141 20.87 -2.35 14.55
C GLU A 141 22.09 -1.75 15.26
N GLN A 142 22.16 -1.84 16.59
CA GLN A 142 23.28 -1.31 17.39
C GLN A 142 24.41 -2.33 17.58
N VAL A 143 24.08 -3.62 17.53
CA VAL A 143 25.02 -4.73 17.78
C VAL A 143 25.57 -5.33 16.48
N THR A 144 24.77 -5.32 15.42
CA THR A 144 25.10 -5.93 14.12
C THR A 144 26.10 -5.05 13.40
N ILE A 145 27.11 -5.69 12.80
CA ILE A 145 28.03 -5.05 11.87
C ILE A 145 27.71 -5.59 10.50
N GLU A 146 27.25 -4.73 9.59
CA GLU A 146 26.95 -5.13 8.22
C GLU A 146 28.21 -5.67 7.51
N PRO A 147 28.14 -6.83 6.85
CA PRO A 147 29.26 -7.35 6.09
C PRO A 147 29.53 -6.47 4.87
N VAL A 148 30.80 -6.31 4.51
CA VAL A 148 31.18 -5.66 3.26
C VAL A 148 31.34 -6.73 2.19
N TYR A 149 30.49 -6.73 1.18
CA TYR A 149 30.57 -7.70 0.10
C TYR A 149 31.75 -7.41 -0.85
N PRO A 150 32.41 -8.44 -1.38
CA PRO A 150 33.47 -8.27 -2.35
C PRO A 150 32.96 -7.58 -3.62
N ASN A 151 33.80 -6.76 -4.23
CA ASN A 151 33.52 -6.17 -5.53
C ASN A 151 34.82 -5.89 -6.28
N VAL A 152 34.70 -5.72 -7.59
CA VAL A 152 35.81 -5.32 -8.45
C VAL A 152 35.41 -4.11 -9.26
N GLN A 153 36.34 -3.16 -9.40
CA GLN A 153 36.11 -1.92 -10.13
C GLN A 153 37.33 -1.58 -10.95
N LYS A 154 37.13 -0.86 -12.06
CA LYS A 154 38.19 -0.24 -12.83
C LYS A 154 38.17 1.26 -12.56
N THR A 155 39.29 1.78 -12.04
CA THR A 155 39.46 3.22 -11.76
C THR A 155 39.61 4.00 -13.06
N ASP A 156 39.39 5.32 -13.01
CA ASP A 156 39.56 6.22 -14.18
C ASP A 156 40.97 6.17 -14.78
N ASN A 157 41.98 5.82 -13.97
CA ASN A 157 43.37 5.64 -14.40
C ASN A 157 43.63 4.26 -15.03
N GLY A 158 42.59 3.45 -15.23
CA GLY A 158 42.65 2.12 -15.86
C GLY A 158 43.08 0.98 -14.94
N VAL A 159 43.30 1.24 -13.65
CA VAL A 159 43.72 0.21 -12.67
C VAL A 159 42.52 -0.57 -12.15
N ILE A 160 42.60 -1.90 -12.19
CA ILE A 160 41.61 -2.81 -11.62
C ILE A 160 41.89 -2.99 -10.12
N VAL A 161 40.86 -2.77 -9.31
CA VAL A 161 40.93 -2.91 -7.85
C VAL A 161 39.89 -3.93 -7.41
N VAL A 162 40.37 -5.00 -6.75
CA VAL A 162 39.50 -6.01 -6.12
C VAL A 162 39.41 -5.72 -4.63
N ASN A 163 38.21 -5.40 -4.16
CA ASN A 163 37.90 -5.33 -2.74
C ASN A 163 37.46 -6.73 -2.28
N LYS A 164 38.20 -7.33 -1.34
CA LYS A 164 37.92 -8.67 -0.82
C LYS A 164 36.68 -8.74 0.07
N GLY A 165 36.09 -7.61 0.43
CA GLY A 165 35.03 -7.58 1.44
C GLY A 165 35.55 -7.76 2.86
N LYS A 166 34.64 -7.74 3.83
CA LYS A 166 34.90 -7.91 5.26
C LYS A 166 33.76 -8.67 5.93
N PRO A 167 34.06 -9.54 6.92
CA PRO A 167 33.02 -10.19 7.71
C PRO A 167 32.15 -9.18 8.45
N GLY A 168 30.87 -9.52 8.57
CA GLY A 168 29.90 -8.87 9.43
C GLY A 168 29.51 -9.75 10.61
N THR A 169 28.73 -9.20 11.53
CA THR A 169 28.28 -9.87 12.74
C THR A 169 26.78 -9.66 12.87
N GLN A 170 26.01 -10.72 13.14
CA GLN A 170 24.56 -10.63 13.35
C GLN A 170 24.15 -11.28 14.68
N ILE A 171 23.09 -10.77 15.31
CA ILE A 171 22.54 -11.36 16.54
C ILE A 171 21.84 -12.70 16.27
N ASN A 172 21.98 -13.66 17.19
CA ASN A 172 21.23 -14.92 17.15
C ASN A 172 19.86 -14.75 17.80
N GLN A 173 18.91 -14.21 17.02
CA GLN A 173 17.57 -13.90 17.53
C GLN A 173 16.83 -15.12 18.10
N VAL A 174 16.97 -16.29 17.47
CA VAL A 174 16.29 -17.53 17.91
C VAL A 174 16.76 -17.94 19.31
N GLU A 175 18.05 -17.83 19.56
CA GLU A 175 18.62 -18.18 20.87
C GLU A 175 18.25 -17.16 21.94
N ILE A 176 18.23 -15.87 21.59
CA ILE A 176 17.77 -14.81 22.49
C ILE A 176 16.30 -15.00 22.88
N GLU A 177 15.42 -15.28 21.90
CA GLU A 177 14.01 -15.55 22.17
C GLU A 177 13.81 -16.75 23.10
N LYS A 178 14.64 -17.79 22.95
CA LYS A 178 14.64 -18.95 23.84
C LYS A 178 15.08 -18.59 25.26
N GLU A 179 16.18 -17.85 25.42
CA GLU A 179 16.66 -17.41 26.74
C GLU A 179 15.63 -16.52 27.45
N ILE A 180 14.91 -15.67 26.70
CA ILE A 180 13.79 -14.89 27.24
C ILE A 180 12.67 -15.80 27.77
N GLN A 181 12.28 -16.83 27.01
CA GLN A 181 11.26 -17.80 27.45
C GLN A 181 11.69 -18.56 28.70
N ASP A 182 12.95 -18.98 28.75
CA ASP A 182 13.52 -19.66 29.92
C ASP A 182 13.54 -18.73 31.15
N SER A 183 13.91 -17.45 30.96
CA SER A 183 13.86 -16.42 32.00
C SER A 183 12.47 -16.21 32.58
N PHE A 184 11.43 -16.13 31.74
CA PHE A 184 10.04 -16.01 32.22
C PHE A 184 9.55 -17.29 32.89
N SER A 185 9.89 -18.45 32.34
CA SER A 185 9.44 -19.75 32.87
C SER A 185 10.06 -20.08 34.23
N LEU A 186 11.34 -19.72 34.42
CA LEU A 186 12.10 -19.93 35.65
C LEU A 186 12.02 -18.74 36.61
N ASN A 187 11.35 -17.66 36.20
CA ASN A 187 11.29 -16.41 36.95
C ASN A 187 12.69 -15.86 37.32
N ASN A 188 13.62 -15.96 36.36
CA ASN A 188 15.00 -15.53 36.52
C ASN A 188 15.32 -14.44 35.48
N PHE A 189 15.28 -13.19 35.93
CA PHE A 189 15.52 -12.00 35.11
C PHE A 189 16.97 -11.49 35.21
N GLY A 190 17.92 -12.41 35.36
CA GLY A 190 19.33 -12.08 35.18
C GLY A 190 19.62 -11.54 33.77
N PRO A 191 20.73 -10.80 33.57
CA PRO A 191 21.05 -10.25 32.27
C PRO A 191 21.27 -11.35 31.22
N ILE A 192 20.59 -11.23 30.07
CA ILE A 192 20.70 -12.14 28.93
C ILE A 192 21.90 -11.72 28.07
N VAL A 193 22.84 -12.63 27.80
CA VAL A 193 24.00 -12.31 26.96
C VAL A 193 23.60 -12.43 25.50
N ILE A 194 23.72 -11.33 24.74
CA ILE A 194 23.45 -11.32 23.30
C ILE A 194 24.51 -12.14 22.61
N LYS A 195 24.10 -13.30 22.10
CA LYS A 195 24.94 -14.16 21.26
C LYS A 195 24.87 -13.68 19.83
N THR A 196 26.03 -13.66 19.18
CA THR A 196 26.18 -13.26 17.78
C THR A 196 26.86 -14.36 16.98
N PHE A 197 26.61 -14.40 15.68
CA PHE A 197 27.35 -15.22 14.74
C PHE A 197 27.94 -14.34 13.63
N SER A 198 29.05 -14.81 13.04
CA SER A 198 29.74 -14.11 11.95
C SER A 198 29.14 -14.49 10.61
N ILE A 199 28.96 -13.51 9.73
CA ILE A 199 28.63 -13.68 8.31
C ILE A 199 29.84 -13.20 7.52
N ASP A 200 30.54 -14.12 6.87
CA ASP A 200 31.77 -13.80 6.15
C ASP A 200 31.62 -14.01 4.64
N PRO A 201 31.30 -12.95 3.86
CA PRO A 201 31.29 -13.04 2.42
C PRO A 201 32.67 -12.76 1.80
N SER A 202 33.74 -12.60 2.59
CA SER A 202 35.03 -12.14 2.08
C SER A 202 35.70 -13.16 1.15
N LEU A 203 36.51 -12.66 0.22
CA LEU A 203 37.30 -13.49 -0.68
C LEU A 203 38.61 -13.91 -0.03
N SER A 204 38.95 -15.18 -0.17
CA SER A 204 40.32 -15.64 0.06
C SER A 204 41.30 -15.02 -0.94
N ASP A 205 42.60 -15.12 -0.65
CA ASP A 205 43.66 -14.62 -1.55
C ASP A 205 43.60 -15.25 -2.94
N GLU A 206 43.31 -16.54 -3.03
CA GLU A 206 43.19 -17.25 -4.30
C GLU A 206 41.93 -16.81 -5.07
N GLU A 207 40.79 -16.68 -4.39
CA GLU A 207 39.55 -16.20 -5.03
C GLU A 207 39.68 -14.75 -5.51
N SER A 208 40.38 -13.90 -4.76
CA SER A 208 40.68 -12.53 -5.16
C SER A 208 41.54 -12.48 -6.42
N LYS A 209 42.53 -13.37 -6.56
CA LYS A 209 43.34 -13.49 -7.78
C LYS A 209 42.52 -14.00 -8.97
N VAL A 210 41.63 -14.97 -8.75
CA VAL A 210 40.71 -15.46 -9.78
C VAL A 210 39.80 -14.33 -10.27
N LEU A 211 39.17 -13.59 -9.35
CA LEU A 211 38.30 -12.47 -9.71
C LEU A 211 39.06 -11.35 -10.44
N TYR A 212 40.30 -11.07 -10.03
CA TYR A 212 41.16 -10.12 -10.74
C TYR A 212 41.41 -10.56 -12.20
N LYS A 213 41.74 -11.82 -12.44
CA LYS A 213 41.96 -12.35 -13.81
C LYS A 213 40.69 -12.27 -14.67
N ARG A 214 39.52 -12.52 -14.08
CA ARG A 214 38.22 -12.32 -14.76
C ARG A 214 38.01 -10.85 -15.13
N ALA A 215 38.33 -9.92 -14.23
CA ALA A 215 38.24 -8.49 -14.54
C ALA A 215 39.25 -8.07 -15.63
N GLU A 216 40.46 -8.66 -15.63
CA GLU A 216 41.46 -8.42 -16.66
C GLU A 216 40.99 -8.90 -18.03
N SER A 217 40.31 -10.06 -18.12
CA SER A 217 39.77 -10.56 -19.38
C SER A 217 38.68 -9.63 -19.94
N LEU A 218 37.92 -8.92 -19.11
CA LEU A 218 36.93 -7.94 -19.54
C LEU A 218 37.52 -6.56 -19.88
N SER A 219 38.80 -6.31 -19.59
CA SER A 219 39.45 -5.03 -19.82
C SER A 219 39.55 -4.72 -21.33
N GLY A 220 39.19 -3.50 -21.73
CA GLY A 220 39.17 -3.07 -23.13
C GLY A 220 38.00 -3.60 -23.95
N LYS A 221 37.05 -4.32 -23.33
CA LYS A 221 35.85 -4.83 -24.01
C LYS A 221 34.67 -3.87 -23.87
N SER A 222 33.75 -3.91 -24.83
CA SER A 222 32.54 -3.10 -24.80
C SER A 222 31.33 -3.79 -25.43
N ILE A 223 30.14 -3.40 -24.97
CA ILE A 223 28.86 -3.90 -25.47
C ILE A 223 28.06 -2.74 -26.05
N ASP A 224 27.84 -2.79 -27.36
CA ASP A 224 27.00 -1.83 -28.07
C ASP A 224 25.54 -2.24 -27.92
N ILE A 225 24.79 -1.51 -27.11
CA ILE A 225 23.37 -1.74 -26.87
C ILE A 225 22.55 -0.87 -27.83
N GLU A 226 21.71 -1.52 -28.63
CA GLU A 226 20.92 -0.86 -29.67
C GLU A 226 19.44 -1.22 -29.63
N PHE A 227 18.58 -0.20 -29.78
CA PHE A 227 17.14 -0.36 -29.98
C PHE A 227 16.56 0.86 -30.71
N GLU A 228 15.97 0.67 -31.89
CA GLU A 228 15.51 1.76 -32.77
C GLU A 228 16.59 2.87 -32.96
N ASN A 229 16.35 4.08 -32.44
CA ASN A 229 17.28 5.20 -32.50
C ASN A 229 18.14 5.34 -31.23
N PHE A 230 17.91 4.50 -30.21
CA PHE A 230 18.69 4.48 -28.98
C PHE A 230 19.97 3.68 -29.19
N LYS A 231 21.11 4.28 -28.82
CA LYS A 231 22.42 3.64 -28.79
C LYS A 231 23.11 3.98 -27.47
N MET A 232 23.67 2.97 -26.82
CA MET A 232 24.48 3.11 -25.62
C MET A 232 25.63 2.12 -25.68
N VAL A 233 26.82 2.53 -25.25
CA VAL A 233 27.97 1.64 -25.14
C VAL A 233 28.21 1.37 -23.66
N LEU A 234 28.26 0.09 -23.27
CA LEU A 234 28.79 -0.30 -21.97
C LEU A 234 30.27 -0.61 -22.13
N GLU A 235 31.13 0.22 -21.53
CA GLU A 235 32.58 0.03 -21.58
C GLU A 235 33.05 -0.92 -20.47
N ASP A 236 34.33 -1.28 -20.48
CA ASP A 236 34.94 -2.15 -19.47
C ASP A 236 34.70 -1.68 -18.02
N LYS A 237 34.71 -0.37 -17.78
CA LYS A 237 34.38 0.25 -16.48
C LYS A 237 32.94 0.01 -16.03
N ASP A 238 32.01 -0.22 -16.97
CA ASP A 238 30.61 -0.49 -16.70
C ASP A 238 30.37 -2.00 -16.48
N ILE A 239 31.07 -2.85 -17.22
CA ILE A 239 30.88 -4.32 -17.17
C ILE A 239 31.72 -5.02 -16.10
N ILE A 240 32.92 -4.53 -15.76
CA ILE A 240 33.77 -5.11 -14.70
C ILE A 240 33.05 -5.13 -13.35
N PRO A 241 32.33 -4.07 -12.92
CA PRO A 241 31.55 -4.07 -11.69
C PRO A 241 30.47 -5.16 -11.58
N PHE A 242 30.07 -5.78 -12.70
CA PHE A 242 29.13 -6.90 -12.71
C PHE A 242 29.75 -8.23 -12.31
N LEU A 243 31.07 -8.32 -12.12
CA LEU A 243 31.69 -9.57 -11.67
C LEU A 243 31.40 -9.84 -10.19
N GLU A 244 31.02 -11.09 -9.91
CA GLU A 244 30.85 -11.64 -8.57
C GLU A 244 31.70 -12.93 -8.42
N LYS A 245 31.81 -13.46 -7.20
CA LYS A 245 32.46 -14.75 -6.92
C LYS A 245 31.83 -15.87 -7.76
N GLY A 246 32.58 -16.35 -8.76
CA GLY A 246 32.20 -17.48 -9.61
C GLY A 246 31.04 -17.22 -10.59
N SER A 247 30.49 -16.00 -10.63
CA SER A 247 29.35 -15.66 -11.48
C SER A 247 29.32 -14.14 -11.77
N PHE A 248 28.16 -13.60 -12.14
CA PHE A 248 27.92 -12.18 -12.32
C PHE A 248 26.83 -11.69 -11.36
N ASP A 249 27.02 -10.48 -10.84
CA ASP A 249 26.12 -9.76 -9.94
C ASP A 249 24.83 -9.38 -10.69
N THR A 250 23.86 -10.29 -10.64
CA THR A 250 22.55 -10.13 -11.30
C THR A 250 21.81 -8.89 -10.81
N GLN A 251 22.03 -8.45 -9.57
CA GLN A 251 21.39 -7.28 -9.00
C GLN A 251 21.91 -5.99 -9.65
N LYS A 252 23.23 -5.82 -9.76
CA LYS A 252 23.82 -4.67 -10.48
C LYS A 252 23.46 -4.66 -11.95
N ILE A 253 23.47 -5.83 -12.61
CA ILE A 253 23.07 -5.92 -14.01
C ILE A 253 21.61 -5.50 -14.17
N SER A 254 20.71 -5.99 -13.30
CA SER A 254 19.30 -5.62 -13.31
C SER A 254 19.09 -4.12 -13.05
N GLN A 255 19.86 -3.51 -12.16
CA GLN A 255 19.85 -2.06 -11.94
C GLN A 255 20.25 -1.31 -13.21
N LYS A 256 21.31 -1.74 -13.90
CA LYS A 256 21.72 -1.14 -15.17
C LYS A 256 20.65 -1.30 -16.25
N ILE A 257 20.03 -2.47 -16.34
CA ILE A 257 18.91 -2.72 -17.25
C ILE A 257 17.75 -1.77 -16.93
N ALA A 258 17.42 -1.55 -15.65
CA ALA A 258 16.38 -0.63 -15.25
C ALA A 258 16.71 0.83 -15.63
N GLU A 259 17.97 1.25 -15.54
CA GLU A 259 18.42 2.56 -16.03
C GLU A 259 18.23 2.70 -17.54
N ILE A 260 18.64 1.68 -18.31
CA ILE A 260 18.50 1.64 -19.76
C ILE A 260 17.02 1.67 -20.15
N SER A 261 16.19 0.87 -19.48
CA SER A 261 14.75 0.73 -19.76
C SER A 261 14.01 2.06 -19.68
N LYS A 262 14.39 2.97 -18.78
CA LYS A 262 13.79 4.31 -18.66
C LYS A 262 13.84 5.15 -19.94
N TYR A 263 14.80 4.90 -20.83
CA TYR A 263 14.96 5.63 -22.09
C TYR A 263 14.22 4.97 -23.27
N ILE A 264 13.79 3.72 -23.11
CA ILE A 264 13.24 2.89 -24.18
C ILE A 264 11.76 2.64 -23.97
N GLU A 265 11.36 2.41 -22.71
CA GLU A 265 10.00 2.07 -22.37
C GLU A 265 9.06 3.24 -22.68
N ARG A 266 7.99 2.93 -23.40
CA ARG A 266 6.96 3.89 -23.77
C ARG A 266 5.62 3.21 -23.81
N GLU A 267 4.59 3.91 -23.34
CA GLU A 267 3.21 3.47 -23.52
C GLU A 267 2.80 3.60 -25.01
N PRO A 268 1.88 2.75 -25.49
CA PRO A 268 1.35 2.87 -26.84
C PRO A 268 0.68 4.22 -27.03
N GLN A 269 0.96 4.87 -28.15
CA GLN A 269 0.42 6.18 -28.49
C GLN A 269 -0.58 6.03 -29.63
N ASN A 270 -1.83 6.40 -29.34
CA ASN A 270 -2.85 6.51 -30.35
C ASN A 270 -2.52 7.62 -31.36
N PRO A 271 -3.04 7.52 -32.60
CA PRO A 271 -2.82 8.53 -33.61
C PRO A 271 -3.46 9.86 -33.17
N VAL A 272 -2.73 10.96 -33.38
CA VAL A 272 -3.16 12.31 -32.99
C VAL A 272 -3.58 13.10 -34.22
N PHE A 273 -4.70 13.80 -34.11
CA PHE A 273 -5.24 14.68 -35.14
C PHE A 273 -4.41 15.96 -35.21
N ILE A 274 -3.93 16.32 -36.39
CA ILE A 274 -3.33 17.62 -36.65
C ILE A 274 -4.42 18.51 -37.27
N GLU A 275 -4.75 19.58 -36.55
CA GLU A 275 -5.85 20.50 -36.84
C GLU A 275 -5.59 21.32 -38.13
N SER A 276 -6.64 21.55 -38.93
CA SER A 276 -6.78 22.79 -39.70
C SER A 276 -8.22 23.30 -39.57
N GLU A 277 -8.36 24.44 -38.91
CA GLU A 277 -9.52 25.33 -38.60
C GLU A 277 -10.97 24.79 -38.61
N GLU A 278 -11.38 23.85 -39.46
CA GLU A 278 -12.73 23.23 -39.45
C GLU A 278 -12.77 21.78 -40.01
N LYS A 279 -11.64 21.19 -40.40
CA LYS A 279 -11.55 19.84 -41.01
C LYS A 279 -10.29 19.09 -40.58
N VAL A 280 -10.43 17.78 -40.36
CA VAL A 280 -9.30 16.87 -40.08
C VAL A 280 -8.47 16.68 -41.35
N LYS A 281 -7.18 17.07 -41.35
CA LYS A 281 -6.30 16.95 -42.52
C LYS A 281 -5.18 15.91 -42.40
N GLU A 282 -4.63 15.66 -41.22
CA GLU A 282 -3.48 14.76 -41.11
C GLU A 282 -3.42 14.02 -39.76
N PHE A 283 -2.99 12.77 -39.81
CA PHE A 283 -2.77 11.91 -38.65
C PHE A 283 -1.29 11.81 -38.35
N LYS A 284 -0.88 12.12 -37.13
CA LYS A 284 0.38 11.59 -36.61
C LYS A 284 0.18 10.08 -36.42
N PRO A 285 0.99 9.21 -37.06
CA PRO A 285 0.79 7.77 -36.98
C PRO A 285 0.92 7.30 -35.53
N SER A 286 0.13 6.28 -35.20
CA SER A 286 0.17 5.61 -33.92
C SER A 286 1.56 5.01 -33.66
N LYS A 287 2.07 5.09 -32.43
CA LYS A 287 3.32 4.42 -32.04
C LYS A 287 3.02 3.23 -31.14
N GLU A 288 3.68 2.11 -31.40
CA GLU A 288 3.64 0.96 -30.51
C GLU A 288 4.25 1.30 -29.15
N GLY A 289 3.61 0.78 -28.11
CA GLY A 289 4.19 0.73 -26.79
C GLY A 289 5.33 -0.27 -26.76
N VAL A 290 6.32 0.00 -25.92
CA VAL A 290 7.53 -0.80 -25.78
C VAL A 290 7.74 -1.03 -24.29
N GLY A 291 7.74 -2.29 -23.87
CA GLY A 291 8.20 -2.71 -22.55
C GLY A 291 9.44 -3.58 -22.68
N VAL A 292 10.46 -3.37 -21.85
CA VAL A 292 11.68 -4.18 -21.89
C VAL A 292 11.41 -5.54 -21.23
N LYS A 293 11.85 -6.63 -21.85
CA LYS A 293 11.80 -7.96 -21.23
C LYS A 293 13.05 -8.14 -20.35
N THR A 294 12.95 -7.69 -19.10
CA THR A 294 14.09 -7.62 -18.17
C THR A 294 14.84 -8.94 -18.01
N GLU A 295 14.13 -10.07 -17.84
CA GLU A 295 14.75 -11.39 -17.66
C GLU A 295 15.49 -11.89 -18.91
N ASP A 296 14.90 -11.67 -20.09
CA ASP A 296 15.52 -12.01 -21.38
C ASP A 296 16.76 -11.14 -21.60
N PHE A 297 16.70 -9.87 -21.21
CA PHE A 297 17.82 -8.93 -21.35
C PHE A 297 18.96 -9.29 -20.40
N LEU A 298 18.64 -9.61 -19.13
CA LEU A 298 19.59 -10.09 -18.13
C LEU A 298 20.32 -11.35 -18.63
N SER A 299 19.56 -12.34 -19.08
CA SER A 299 20.11 -13.59 -19.61
C SER A 299 21.02 -13.36 -20.82
N SER A 300 20.62 -12.46 -21.73
CA SER A 300 21.41 -12.14 -22.92
C SER A 300 22.70 -11.41 -22.56
N LEU A 301 22.64 -10.48 -21.59
CA LEU A 301 23.81 -9.72 -21.15
C LEU A 301 24.82 -10.62 -20.42
N ILE A 302 24.36 -11.51 -19.53
CA ILE A 302 25.20 -12.52 -18.88
C ILE A 302 25.91 -13.39 -19.92
N LYS A 303 25.18 -13.88 -20.93
CA LYS A 303 25.76 -14.70 -21.99
C LYS A 303 26.86 -13.97 -22.77
N VAL A 304 26.69 -12.68 -23.05
CA VAL A 304 27.73 -11.85 -23.70
C VAL A 304 28.95 -11.71 -22.80
N LEU A 305 28.76 -11.51 -21.50
CA LEU A 305 29.86 -11.41 -20.53
C LEU A 305 30.63 -12.74 -20.43
N GLU A 306 29.94 -13.88 -20.39
CA GLU A 306 30.56 -15.22 -20.42
C GLU A 306 31.35 -15.47 -21.72
N GLU A 307 30.82 -15.05 -22.87
CA GLU A 307 31.53 -15.10 -24.16
C GLU A 307 32.80 -14.23 -24.12
N PHE A 308 32.75 -13.07 -23.48
CA PHE A 308 33.92 -12.20 -23.32
C PHE A 308 35.02 -12.80 -22.47
N GLU A 309 34.69 -13.61 -21.45
CA GLU A 309 35.69 -14.29 -20.63
C GLU A 309 36.40 -15.43 -21.37
N THR A 310 35.82 -15.94 -22.46
CA THR A 310 36.32 -17.13 -23.18
C THR A 310 36.84 -16.85 -24.59
N THR A 311 36.65 -15.64 -25.11
CA THR A 311 37.01 -15.26 -26.49
C THR A 311 37.89 -14.01 -26.55
N GLU A 312 38.62 -13.84 -27.65
CA GLU A 312 39.40 -12.62 -27.93
C GLU A 312 38.55 -11.44 -28.42
N LYS A 313 37.23 -11.63 -28.56
CA LYS A 313 36.31 -10.61 -29.07
C LYS A 313 36.24 -9.42 -28.13
N THR A 314 36.45 -8.21 -28.64
CA THR A 314 36.49 -6.98 -27.84
C THR A 314 35.20 -6.16 -27.90
N VAL A 315 34.39 -6.34 -28.95
CA VAL A 315 33.13 -5.60 -29.11
C VAL A 315 32.02 -6.57 -29.53
N THR A 316 30.85 -6.43 -28.93
CA THR A 316 29.63 -7.16 -29.29
C THR A 316 28.45 -6.21 -29.32
N THR A 317 27.62 -6.31 -30.35
CA THR A 317 26.32 -5.63 -30.38
C THR A 317 25.24 -6.51 -29.75
N LEU A 318 24.45 -5.93 -28.85
CA LEU A 318 23.35 -6.58 -28.16
C LEU A 318 22.04 -5.81 -28.41
N SER A 319 21.11 -6.44 -29.11
CA SER A 319 19.75 -5.91 -29.29
C SER A 319 18.93 -6.09 -28.01
N ILE A 320 18.13 -5.09 -27.65
CA ILE A 320 17.32 -5.11 -26.43
C ILE A 320 16.04 -5.93 -26.67
N PRO A 321 15.80 -7.01 -25.90
CA PRO A 321 14.57 -7.78 -26.04
C PRO A 321 13.40 -6.97 -25.47
N VAL A 322 12.42 -6.68 -26.33
CA VAL A 322 11.22 -5.92 -25.97
C VAL A 322 9.95 -6.72 -26.20
N LYS A 323 8.89 -6.33 -25.50
CA LYS A 323 7.50 -6.66 -25.81
C LYS A 323 6.85 -5.40 -26.34
N THR A 324 6.31 -5.46 -27.56
CA THR A 324 5.52 -4.36 -28.09
C THR A 324 4.05 -4.53 -27.75
N THR A 325 3.38 -3.41 -27.52
CA THR A 325 1.92 -3.34 -27.36
C THR A 325 1.37 -2.46 -28.47
N VAL A 326 0.41 -3.00 -29.22
CA VAL A 326 -0.23 -2.23 -30.27
C VAL A 326 -1.12 -1.14 -29.66
N PRO A 327 -1.19 0.05 -30.28
CA PRO A 327 -2.15 1.07 -29.91
C PRO A 327 -3.57 0.53 -30.13
N SER A 328 -4.54 1.04 -29.35
CA SER A 328 -5.92 0.56 -29.43
C SER A 328 -6.57 0.84 -30.79
N ILE A 329 -6.01 1.78 -31.55
CA ILE A 329 -6.48 2.18 -32.88
C ILE A 329 -5.29 2.22 -33.84
N LYS A 330 -5.33 1.42 -34.90
CA LYS A 330 -4.33 1.47 -35.97
C LYS A 330 -4.64 2.63 -36.92
N THR A 331 -3.60 3.28 -37.43
CA THR A 331 -3.72 4.42 -38.35
C THR A 331 -4.54 4.09 -39.62
N GLU A 332 -4.49 2.83 -40.08
CA GLU A 332 -5.19 2.36 -41.29
C GLU A 332 -6.73 2.25 -41.12
N ASP A 333 -7.22 2.05 -39.90
CA ASP A 333 -8.66 1.87 -39.63
C ASP A 333 -9.43 3.20 -39.61
N ILE A 334 -8.72 4.33 -39.53
CA ILE A 334 -9.32 5.64 -39.20
C ILE A 334 -10.20 6.20 -40.31
N ASN A 335 -9.86 5.94 -41.58
CA ASN A 335 -10.65 6.40 -42.72
C ASN A 335 -12.08 5.81 -42.72
N ASN A 336 -12.30 4.69 -42.04
CA ASN A 336 -13.59 4.01 -41.96
C ASN A 336 -14.38 4.36 -40.68
N LEU A 337 -13.81 5.14 -39.76
CA LEU A 337 -14.46 5.45 -38.47
C LEU A 337 -15.60 6.47 -38.57
N GLY A 338 -15.69 7.21 -39.69
CA GLY A 338 -16.73 8.24 -39.88
C GLY A 338 -16.48 9.50 -39.05
N ILE A 339 -15.24 9.85 -38.77
CA ILE A 339 -14.88 11.09 -38.06
C ILE A 339 -14.57 12.16 -39.11
N LYS A 340 -15.45 13.15 -39.28
CA LYS A 340 -15.40 14.11 -40.40
C LYS A 340 -15.30 15.56 -39.95
N GLU A 341 -15.99 15.91 -38.87
CA GLU A 341 -16.17 17.30 -38.45
C GLU A 341 -16.35 17.40 -36.92
N LEU A 342 -16.28 18.63 -36.41
CA LEU A 342 -16.50 18.95 -35.01
C LEU A 342 -18.01 18.93 -34.70
N LEU A 343 -18.41 18.12 -33.72
CA LEU A 343 -19.80 18.03 -33.25
C LEU A 343 -20.08 19.02 -32.13
N GLY A 344 -19.13 19.21 -31.21
CA GLY A 344 -19.32 20.09 -30.07
C GLY A 344 -18.07 20.29 -29.22
N VAL A 345 -18.08 21.39 -28.46
CA VAL A 345 -16.96 21.83 -27.61
C VAL A 345 -17.44 22.07 -26.20
N GLY A 346 -16.68 21.60 -25.21
CA GLY A 346 -16.88 21.92 -23.80
C GLY A 346 -15.67 22.66 -23.25
N THR A 347 -15.89 23.72 -22.48
CA THR A 347 -14.81 24.47 -21.83
C THR A 347 -15.06 24.67 -20.35
N SER A 348 -13.97 24.80 -19.60
CA SER A 348 -14.01 25.30 -18.23
C SER A 348 -12.70 25.99 -17.83
N LYS A 349 -12.75 26.78 -16.76
CA LYS A 349 -11.57 27.41 -16.16
C LYS A 349 -11.26 26.79 -14.80
N PHE A 350 -9.99 26.78 -14.44
CA PHE A 350 -9.50 26.28 -13.16
C PHE A 350 -8.52 27.25 -12.48
N LYS A 351 -8.71 28.57 -12.70
CA LYS A 351 -7.86 29.60 -12.10
C LYS A 351 -7.87 29.52 -10.57
N GLY A 352 -6.68 29.64 -9.97
CA GLY A 352 -6.49 29.52 -8.52
C GLY A 352 -6.18 28.09 -8.03
N SER A 353 -6.01 27.13 -8.95
CA SER A 353 -5.63 25.76 -8.60
C SER A 353 -4.18 25.69 -8.10
N ILE A 354 -3.97 24.90 -7.04
CA ILE A 354 -2.62 24.52 -6.58
C ILE A 354 -1.93 23.60 -7.60
N PRO A 355 -0.57 23.53 -7.63
CA PRO A 355 0.16 22.76 -8.63
C PRO A 355 -0.25 21.29 -8.75
N GLY A 356 -0.53 20.62 -7.62
CA GLY A 356 -1.00 19.22 -7.63
C GLY A 356 -2.32 19.03 -8.38
N ARG A 357 -3.27 19.97 -8.23
CA ARG A 357 -4.56 19.95 -8.94
C ARG A 357 -4.37 20.20 -10.44
N VAL A 358 -3.49 21.12 -10.81
CA VAL A 358 -3.17 21.40 -12.23
C VAL A 358 -2.60 20.16 -12.91
N HIS A 359 -1.64 19.49 -12.26
CA HIS A 359 -1.07 18.21 -12.74
C HIS A 359 -2.15 17.14 -12.92
N ASN A 360 -3.04 16.99 -11.95
CA ASN A 360 -4.10 15.98 -12.01
C ASN A 360 -5.12 16.24 -13.13
N ILE A 361 -5.47 17.51 -13.38
CA ILE A 361 -6.37 17.89 -14.48
C ILE A 361 -5.72 17.55 -15.82
N ASP A 362 -4.45 17.91 -15.98
CA ASP A 362 -3.70 17.64 -17.21
C ASP A 362 -3.56 16.14 -17.48
N LEU A 363 -3.20 15.35 -16.46
CA LEU A 363 -3.09 13.90 -16.55
C LEU A 363 -4.44 13.22 -16.84
N ALA A 364 -5.52 13.64 -16.18
CA ALA A 364 -6.84 13.07 -16.42
C ALA A 364 -7.36 13.42 -17.82
N ALA A 365 -7.11 14.64 -18.30
CA ALA A 365 -7.45 15.05 -19.66
C ALA A 365 -6.66 14.26 -20.70
N SER A 366 -5.35 14.05 -20.50
CA SER A 366 -4.50 13.33 -21.44
C SER A 366 -4.89 11.86 -21.60
N ARG A 367 -5.39 11.21 -20.54
CA ARG A 367 -5.94 9.84 -20.61
C ARG A 367 -7.21 9.72 -21.45
N LEU A 368 -8.00 10.78 -21.54
CA LEU A 368 -9.22 10.83 -22.34
C LEU A 368 -8.96 11.35 -23.76
N ASN A 369 -7.77 11.87 -24.03
CA ASN A 369 -7.39 12.35 -25.35
C ASN A 369 -7.18 11.18 -26.32
N GLY A 370 -7.89 11.20 -27.44
CA GLY A 370 -7.84 10.15 -28.45
C GLY A 370 -8.79 8.97 -28.18
N VAL A 371 -9.64 9.05 -27.16
CA VAL A 371 -10.69 8.04 -26.94
C VAL A 371 -11.68 8.06 -28.10
N LEU A 372 -12.08 6.87 -28.56
CA LEU A 372 -13.18 6.68 -29.49
C LEU A 372 -14.41 6.13 -28.75
N ILE A 373 -15.59 6.61 -29.14
CA ILE A 373 -16.88 6.07 -28.70
C ILE A 373 -17.58 5.53 -29.95
N ALA A 374 -17.80 4.22 -30.03
CA ALA A 374 -18.41 3.58 -31.18
C ALA A 374 -19.91 3.90 -31.32
N PRO A 375 -20.50 3.84 -32.54
CA PRO A 375 -21.94 3.94 -32.71
C PRO A 375 -22.70 2.95 -31.82
N GLY A 376 -23.68 3.44 -31.06
CA GLY A 376 -24.49 2.67 -30.12
C GLY A 376 -23.86 2.49 -28.73
N GLU A 377 -22.58 2.78 -28.55
CA GLU A 377 -21.86 2.60 -27.29
C GLU A 377 -22.33 3.58 -26.20
N THR A 378 -22.37 3.13 -24.96
CA THR A 378 -22.50 4.00 -23.78
C THR A 378 -21.15 4.14 -23.11
N PHE A 379 -20.49 5.26 -23.34
CA PHE A 379 -19.23 5.63 -22.74
C PHE A 379 -19.38 5.84 -21.23
N SER A 380 -18.49 5.23 -20.43
CA SER A 380 -18.33 5.48 -18.99
C SER A 380 -17.07 6.32 -18.77
N PHE A 381 -17.22 7.46 -18.11
CA PHE A 381 -16.10 8.35 -17.81
C PHE A 381 -15.09 7.70 -16.86
N ASN A 382 -15.57 7.05 -15.80
CA ASN A 382 -14.70 6.37 -14.84
C ASN A 382 -13.95 5.19 -15.47
N GLU A 383 -14.61 4.41 -16.32
CA GLU A 383 -13.98 3.27 -17.00
C GLU A 383 -12.86 3.74 -17.93
N ALA A 384 -13.12 4.77 -18.74
CA ALA A 384 -12.13 5.32 -19.66
C ALA A 384 -10.96 6.02 -18.94
N LEU A 385 -11.23 6.67 -17.79
CA LEU A 385 -10.18 7.33 -17.00
C LEU A 385 -9.25 6.32 -16.30
N GLY A 386 -9.78 5.17 -15.91
CA GLY A 386 -9.08 4.15 -15.12
C GLY A 386 -8.84 4.57 -13.66
N ASP A 387 -7.93 3.86 -12.99
CA ASP A 387 -7.63 4.09 -11.57
C ASP A 387 -7.02 5.48 -11.32
N VAL A 388 -7.50 6.14 -10.27
CA VAL A 388 -7.09 7.48 -9.83
C VAL A 388 -6.38 7.36 -8.49
N SER A 389 -5.07 7.12 -8.55
CA SER A 389 -4.23 6.95 -7.38
C SER A 389 -2.82 7.50 -7.61
N ARG A 390 -2.05 7.64 -6.53
CA ARG A 390 -0.62 7.96 -6.62
C ARG A 390 0.16 6.96 -7.48
N TYR A 391 -0.24 5.69 -7.49
CA TYR A 391 0.40 4.64 -8.30
C TYR A 391 0.23 4.86 -9.80
N THR A 392 -0.87 5.51 -10.20
CA THR A 392 -1.14 5.83 -11.61
C THR A 392 -0.72 7.26 -11.97
N GLY A 393 0.09 7.92 -11.12
CA GLY A 393 0.73 9.20 -11.41
C GLY A 393 -0.04 10.44 -10.96
N TYR A 394 -1.19 10.28 -10.29
CA TYR A 394 -1.90 11.40 -9.67
C TYR A 394 -1.15 11.90 -8.43
N LYS A 395 -1.27 13.20 -8.19
CA LYS A 395 -0.70 13.89 -7.01
C LYS A 395 -1.79 14.15 -5.98
N SER A 396 -1.37 14.26 -4.73
CA SER A 396 -2.25 14.71 -3.66
C SER A 396 -2.71 16.14 -3.92
N ALA A 397 -4.02 16.33 -3.91
CA ALA A 397 -4.69 17.63 -4.00
C ALA A 397 -5.97 17.58 -3.17
N TYR A 398 -6.59 18.73 -2.94
CA TYR A 398 -7.84 18.75 -2.19
C TYR A 398 -8.94 18.00 -2.96
N VAL A 399 -9.50 16.98 -2.31
CA VAL A 399 -10.66 16.18 -2.73
C VAL A 399 -11.78 16.34 -1.73
N ILE A 400 -13.00 16.09 -2.17
CA ILE A 400 -14.18 16.11 -1.31
C ILE A 400 -14.52 14.67 -0.97
N LYS A 401 -14.39 14.29 0.30
CA LYS A 401 -14.71 12.95 0.80
C LYS A 401 -15.51 13.05 2.09
N ASP A 402 -16.61 12.30 2.19
CA ASP A 402 -17.47 12.24 3.38
C ASP A 402 -17.92 13.61 3.90
N GLY A 403 -18.12 14.54 2.96
CA GLY A 403 -18.53 15.91 3.26
C GLY A 403 -17.44 16.77 3.88
N LYS A 404 -16.16 16.46 3.64
CA LYS A 404 -15.00 17.28 4.01
C LYS A 404 -14.03 17.40 2.83
N THR A 405 -13.35 18.52 2.75
CA THR A 405 -12.24 18.85 1.86
C THR A 405 -10.97 18.36 2.54
N ILE A 406 -10.48 17.21 2.09
CA ILE A 406 -9.26 16.59 2.61
C ILE A 406 -8.23 16.48 1.50
N LEU A 407 -6.96 16.31 1.84
CA LEU A 407 -5.95 15.94 0.85
C LEU A 407 -6.17 14.48 0.43
N GLY A 408 -6.21 14.25 -0.87
CA GLY A 408 -6.34 12.92 -1.46
C GLY A 408 -5.85 12.90 -2.90
N ASP A 409 -5.72 11.71 -3.46
CA ASP A 409 -5.22 11.54 -4.82
C ASP A 409 -6.29 11.97 -5.83
N GLY A 410 -5.88 12.62 -6.92
CA GLY A 410 -6.77 12.95 -8.04
C GLY A 410 -7.66 14.18 -7.84
N GLY A 411 -7.40 15.02 -6.83
CA GLY A 411 -8.09 16.31 -6.72
C GLY A 411 -7.96 17.11 -8.02
N GLY A 412 -9.09 17.41 -8.66
CA GLY A 412 -9.16 18.00 -10.00
C GLY A 412 -9.95 17.18 -11.04
N VAL A 413 -10.05 15.86 -10.88
CA VAL A 413 -10.69 14.95 -11.87
C VAL A 413 -12.15 15.36 -12.18
N CYS A 414 -12.93 15.78 -11.19
CA CYS A 414 -14.31 16.24 -11.43
C CYS A 414 -14.43 17.49 -12.33
N GLN A 415 -13.34 18.28 -12.51
CA GLN A 415 -13.29 19.34 -13.52
C GLN A 415 -13.30 18.77 -14.94
N VAL A 416 -12.61 17.64 -15.13
CA VAL A 416 -12.48 16.97 -16.41
C VAL A 416 -13.83 16.37 -16.81
N SER A 417 -14.52 15.66 -15.91
CA SER A 417 -15.88 15.15 -16.15
C SER A 417 -16.90 16.27 -16.40
N THR A 418 -16.80 17.39 -15.67
CA THR A 418 -17.65 18.57 -15.90
C THR A 418 -17.45 19.17 -17.28
N THR A 419 -16.20 19.25 -17.75
CA THR A 419 -15.89 19.82 -19.07
C THR A 419 -16.31 18.87 -20.19
N PHE A 420 -16.09 17.56 -20.00
CA PHE A 420 -16.56 16.51 -20.89
C PHE A 420 -18.10 16.51 -21.01
N PHE A 421 -18.81 16.66 -19.89
CA PHE A 421 -20.28 16.78 -19.88
C PHE A 421 -20.78 17.94 -20.73
N ARG A 422 -20.13 19.11 -20.63
CA ARG A 422 -20.47 20.28 -21.47
C ARG A 422 -20.24 20.02 -22.95
N ALA A 423 -19.14 19.34 -23.30
CA ALA A 423 -18.87 18.93 -24.68
C ALA A 423 -19.95 17.96 -25.19
N ALA A 424 -20.36 17.00 -24.37
CA ALA A 424 -21.41 16.03 -24.71
C ALA A 424 -22.78 16.70 -24.95
N LEU A 425 -23.17 17.67 -24.11
CA LEU A 425 -24.38 18.47 -24.33
C LEU A 425 -24.30 19.25 -25.65
N ASN A 426 -23.17 19.93 -25.89
CA ASN A 426 -22.98 20.73 -27.10
C ASN A 426 -22.84 19.87 -28.37
N SER A 427 -22.52 18.58 -28.23
CA SER A 427 -22.46 17.60 -29.33
C SER A 427 -23.80 16.90 -29.59
N GLY A 428 -24.85 17.25 -28.84
CA GLY A 428 -26.17 16.65 -29.01
C GLY A 428 -26.26 15.18 -28.59
N LEU A 429 -25.43 14.73 -27.65
CA LEU A 429 -25.42 13.33 -27.20
C LEU A 429 -26.40 13.10 -26.04
N PRO A 430 -27.08 11.93 -25.99
CA PRO A 430 -27.86 11.53 -24.83
C PRO A 430 -27.00 11.31 -23.58
N ILE A 431 -27.44 11.90 -22.46
CA ILE A 431 -26.77 11.77 -21.16
C ILE A 431 -27.50 10.71 -20.33
N ILE A 432 -26.90 9.53 -20.25
CA ILE A 432 -27.47 8.36 -19.58
C ILE A 432 -27.40 8.52 -18.07
N GLU A 433 -26.22 8.84 -17.55
CA GLU A 433 -25.98 9.02 -16.12
C GLU A 433 -25.25 10.34 -15.89
N ARG A 434 -25.77 11.16 -14.97
CA ARG A 434 -25.12 12.39 -14.50
C ARG A 434 -25.58 12.71 -13.10
N ARG A 435 -24.64 13.09 -12.25
CA ARG A 435 -24.91 13.63 -10.91
C ARG A 435 -24.22 15.00 -10.74
N ALA A 436 -24.92 15.94 -10.12
CA ALA A 436 -24.33 17.22 -9.69
C ALA A 436 -23.46 17.02 -8.45
N HIS A 437 -22.53 17.93 -8.19
CA HIS A 437 -21.84 18.00 -6.91
C HIS A 437 -22.83 18.31 -5.77
N SER A 438 -22.47 17.89 -4.56
CA SER A 438 -23.28 18.12 -3.35
C SER A 438 -23.37 19.60 -2.95
N TYR A 439 -22.43 20.44 -3.39
CA TYR A 439 -22.41 21.88 -3.17
C TYR A 439 -21.78 22.59 -4.38
N ARG A 440 -21.94 23.92 -4.45
CA ARG A 440 -21.43 24.75 -5.53
C ARG A 440 -19.92 24.90 -5.44
N VAL A 441 -19.20 24.33 -6.42
CA VAL A 441 -17.74 24.41 -6.51
C VAL A 441 -17.37 25.60 -7.39
N TYR A 442 -16.64 26.55 -6.81
CA TYR A 442 -16.27 27.82 -7.46
C TYR A 442 -15.63 27.65 -8.85
N TYR A 443 -14.75 26.65 -9.03
CA TYR A 443 -14.05 26.44 -10.30
C TYR A 443 -15.01 26.22 -11.48
N TYR A 444 -16.13 25.53 -11.29
CA TYR A 444 -17.08 25.23 -12.37
C TYR A 444 -17.93 26.43 -12.76
N GLU A 445 -17.93 27.48 -11.94
CA GLU A 445 -18.76 28.67 -12.11
C GLU A 445 -17.96 29.91 -12.55
N GLN A 446 -16.65 29.75 -12.83
CA GLN A 446 -15.81 30.85 -13.30
C GLN A 446 -16.21 31.36 -14.69
N ASP A 447 -16.79 30.48 -15.52
CA ASP A 447 -17.21 30.77 -16.89
C ASP A 447 -18.59 30.20 -17.24
N SER A 448 -19.32 29.69 -16.24
CA SER A 448 -20.64 29.08 -16.40
C SER A 448 -21.53 29.39 -15.20
N LYS A 449 -22.85 29.35 -15.41
CA LYS A 449 -23.81 29.35 -14.30
C LYS A 449 -23.78 28.01 -13.55
N PRO A 450 -24.20 27.97 -12.27
CA PRO A 450 -24.41 26.71 -11.56
C PRO A 450 -25.38 25.81 -12.33
N GLY A 451 -25.24 24.50 -12.17
CA GLY A 451 -26.11 23.51 -12.81
C GLY A 451 -25.39 22.62 -13.81
N LEU A 452 -24.43 23.17 -14.57
CA LEU A 452 -23.73 22.51 -15.68
C LEU A 452 -22.45 21.80 -15.24
N ASP A 453 -22.52 21.07 -14.13
CA ASP A 453 -21.43 20.27 -13.56
C ASP A 453 -21.76 18.78 -13.56
N ALA A 454 -20.74 17.92 -13.57
CA ALA A 454 -20.89 16.48 -13.45
C ALA A 454 -19.81 15.95 -12.51
N THR A 455 -20.22 15.39 -11.37
CA THR A 455 -19.30 14.78 -10.41
C THR A 455 -19.08 13.32 -10.75
N VAL A 456 -17.88 12.82 -10.45
CA VAL A 456 -17.49 11.41 -10.63
C VAL A 456 -16.70 10.93 -9.42
N TYR A 457 -16.95 9.69 -9.00
CA TYR A 457 -16.26 9.03 -7.90
C TYR A 457 -16.35 7.52 -8.08
N THR A 458 -15.24 6.87 -8.42
CA THR A 458 -15.20 5.43 -8.66
C THR A 458 -15.38 4.65 -7.35
N PRO A 459 -16.16 3.56 -7.32
CA PRO A 459 -17.00 3.01 -8.41
C PRO A 459 -18.47 3.48 -8.38
N THR A 460 -18.85 4.42 -7.51
CA THR A 460 -20.26 4.66 -7.14
C THR A 460 -20.97 5.77 -7.93
N THR A 461 -20.24 6.75 -8.46
CA THR A 461 -20.83 7.87 -9.20
C THR A 461 -20.09 8.07 -10.52
N ASP A 462 -20.80 8.02 -11.62
CA ASP A 462 -20.21 8.10 -12.96
C ASP A 462 -20.93 9.13 -13.85
N LEU A 463 -20.28 9.49 -14.96
CA LEU A 463 -20.86 10.23 -16.08
C LEU A 463 -20.92 9.28 -17.27
N LYS A 464 -22.14 8.98 -17.74
CA LYS A 464 -22.35 8.09 -18.88
C LYS A 464 -23.03 8.79 -20.03
N VAL A 465 -22.45 8.68 -21.22
CA VAL A 465 -22.90 9.34 -22.45
C VAL A 465 -23.05 8.31 -23.54
N LYS A 466 -24.18 8.33 -24.25
CA LYS A 466 -24.41 7.40 -25.37
C LYS A 466 -24.01 8.06 -26.68
N ASN A 467 -23.24 7.36 -27.51
CA ASN A 467 -23.09 7.71 -28.91
C ASN A 467 -24.23 7.08 -29.71
N ASP A 468 -25.22 7.88 -30.09
CA ASP A 468 -26.30 7.49 -31.00
C ASP A 468 -26.16 8.16 -32.39
N THR A 469 -24.94 8.62 -32.72
CA THR A 469 -24.57 9.13 -34.05
C THR A 469 -24.21 7.95 -34.99
N PRO A 470 -24.22 8.13 -36.31
CA PRO A 470 -23.92 7.04 -37.26
C PRO A 470 -22.44 6.65 -37.33
N GLY A 471 -21.53 7.42 -36.71
CA GLY A 471 -20.08 7.22 -36.77
C GLY A 471 -19.44 7.16 -35.39
N HIS A 472 -18.15 6.84 -35.34
CA HIS A 472 -17.39 6.95 -34.11
C HIS A 472 -17.26 8.42 -33.72
N ILE A 473 -17.24 8.67 -32.41
CA ILE A 473 -16.91 9.98 -31.86
C ILE A 473 -15.49 9.90 -31.30
N LEU A 474 -14.63 10.78 -31.78
CA LEU A 474 -13.31 11.01 -31.21
C LEU A 474 -13.38 12.12 -30.18
N ILE A 475 -12.76 11.86 -29.03
CA ILE A 475 -12.54 12.81 -27.97
C ILE A 475 -11.13 13.41 -28.13
N GLN A 476 -11.05 14.74 -28.17
CA GLN A 476 -9.78 15.48 -28.02
C GLN A 476 -9.84 16.35 -26.77
N ALA A 477 -8.76 16.36 -26.00
CA ALA A 477 -8.65 17.10 -24.75
C ALA A 477 -7.44 18.02 -24.79
N PHE A 478 -7.64 19.29 -24.42
CA PHE A 478 -6.62 20.32 -24.43
C PHE A 478 -6.59 21.03 -23.08
N THR A 479 -5.45 20.95 -22.41
CA THR A 479 -5.20 21.66 -21.16
C THR A 479 -4.19 22.78 -21.41
N ASP A 480 -4.56 24.02 -21.10
CA ASP A 480 -3.63 25.15 -21.06
C ASP A 480 -3.33 25.47 -19.59
N THR A 481 -2.18 25.01 -19.11
CA THR A 481 -1.75 25.19 -17.73
C THR A 481 -1.31 26.63 -17.42
N LYS A 482 -0.98 27.42 -18.45
CA LYS A 482 -0.61 28.84 -18.33
C LYS A 482 -1.85 29.72 -18.14
N ASN A 483 -2.88 29.51 -18.96
CA ASN A 483 -4.14 30.26 -18.87
C ASN A 483 -5.17 29.60 -17.92
N MET A 484 -4.86 28.40 -17.43
CA MET A 484 -5.69 27.58 -16.55
C MET A 484 -7.07 27.27 -17.14
N THR A 485 -7.08 26.80 -18.39
CA THR A 485 -8.29 26.44 -19.14
C THR A 485 -8.24 24.99 -19.60
N LEU A 486 -9.39 24.32 -19.58
CA LEU A 486 -9.58 22.97 -20.11
C LEU A 486 -10.62 23.03 -21.23
N ARG A 487 -10.34 22.36 -22.35
CA ARG A 487 -11.22 22.24 -23.51
C ARG A 487 -11.33 20.77 -23.92
N PHE A 488 -12.56 20.31 -24.17
CA PHE A 488 -12.85 19.06 -24.86
C PHE A 488 -13.52 19.35 -26.19
N GLU A 489 -13.14 18.60 -27.21
CA GLU A 489 -13.72 18.66 -28.54
C GLU A 489 -14.12 17.27 -28.99
N PHE A 490 -15.36 17.13 -29.46
CA PHE A 490 -15.90 15.86 -29.92
C PHE A 490 -16.02 15.91 -31.44
N TYR A 491 -15.29 15.07 -32.14
CA TYR A 491 -15.33 14.97 -33.60
C TYR A 491 -16.09 13.71 -34.03
N GLY A 492 -16.87 13.77 -35.10
CA GLY A 492 -17.65 12.63 -35.58
C GLY A 492 -18.31 12.90 -36.93
N THR A 493 -19.43 12.24 -37.21
CA THR A 493 -20.29 12.51 -38.38
C THR A 493 -21.50 13.32 -37.92
N ASN A 494 -21.70 14.50 -38.51
CA ASN A 494 -22.92 15.26 -38.30
C ASN A 494 -24.10 14.57 -39.02
N ASP A 495 -25.17 14.30 -38.27
CA ASP A 495 -26.40 13.69 -38.76
C ASP A 495 -27.58 14.66 -38.82
N GLY A 496 -27.30 15.97 -38.78
CA GLY A 496 -28.29 17.04 -38.84
C GLY A 496 -29.01 17.31 -37.52
N ARG A 497 -28.54 16.73 -36.40
CA ARG A 497 -29.08 17.02 -35.07
C ARG A 497 -28.76 18.45 -34.62
N ILE A 498 -29.69 19.05 -33.87
CA ILE A 498 -29.52 20.35 -33.23
C ILE A 498 -29.74 20.18 -31.73
N ALA A 499 -28.73 20.52 -30.94
CA ALA A 499 -28.75 20.43 -29.49
C ALA A 499 -29.11 21.78 -28.87
N THR A 500 -30.08 21.81 -27.97
CA THR A 500 -30.49 23.01 -27.25
C THR A 500 -30.36 22.80 -25.75
N THR A 501 -29.56 23.64 -25.09
CA THR A 501 -29.47 23.70 -23.62
C THR A 501 -29.99 25.05 -23.14
N THR A 502 -31.03 25.04 -22.33
CA THR A 502 -31.57 26.27 -21.73
C THR A 502 -30.60 26.85 -20.69
N LYS A 503 -30.71 28.17 -20.44
CA LYS A 503 -29.92 28.82 -19.39
C LYS A 503 -30.35 28.25 -18.01
N PRO A 504 -29.40 27.83 -17.14
CA PRO A 504 -29.75 27.36 -15.81
C PRO A 504 -30.52 28.40 -14.99
N VAL A 505 -31.61 27.96 -14.36
CA VAL A 505 -32.50 28.74 -13.50
C VAL A 505 -32.37 28.28 -12.06
N ILE A 506 -32.01 29.19 -11.16
CA ILE A 506 -31.97 28.93 -9.72
C ILE A 506 -33.39 29.10 -9.17
N LEU A 507 -34.02 27.99 -8.76
CA LEU A 507 -35.38 27.99 -8.21
C LEU A 507 -35.43 28.44 -6.75
N SER A 508 -34.39 28.11 -6.00
CA SER A 508 -34.24 28.51 -4.60
C SER A 508 -32.77 28.62 -4.23
N SER A 509 -32.47 29.43 -3.23
CA SER A 509 -31.15 29.58 -2.64
C SER A 509 -31.23 29.57 -1.12
N ILE A 510 -30.19 29.04 -0.47
CA ILE A 510 -30.07 28.94 0.98
C ILE A 510 -28.68 29.45 1.36
N ALA A 511 -28.60 30.38 2.31
CA ALA A 511 -27.33 30.90 2.79
C ALA A 511 -26.49 29.78 3.45
N PRO A 512 -25.15 29.83 3.33
CA PRO A 512 -24.29 28.93 4.09
C PRO A 512 -24.49 29.12 5.61
N PRO A 513 -24.30 28.08 6.43
CA PRO A 513 -24.26 28.24 7.88
C PRO A 513 -23.15 29.21 8.32
N VAL A 514 -23.25 29.73 9.55
CA VAL A 514 -22.21 30.56 10.16
C VAL A 514 -20.87 29.82 10.21
N ASP A 515 -19.77 30.56 10.10
CA ASP A 515 -18.43 30.00 10.09
C ASP A 515 -18.15 29.18 11.36
N LEU A 516 -17.57 27.98 11.20
CA LEU A 516 -17.21 27.09 12.30
C LEU A 516 -15.73 27.23 12.63
N TYR A 517 -15.42 27.56 13.88
CA TYR A 517 -14.05 27.55 14.40
C TYR A 517 -13.84 26.28 15.22
N GLN A 518 -12.86 25.47 14.83
CA GLN A 518 -12.46 24.25 15.52
C GLN A 518 -11.07 24.44 16.12
N ASP A 519 -10.93 24.14 17.40
CA ASP A 519 -9.63 24.24 18.06
C ASP A 519 -8.69 23.13 17.56
N ASP A 520 -7.47 23.51 17.21
CA ASP A 520 -6.42 22.64 16.73
C ASP A 520 -5.17 22.78 17.62
N PRO A 521 -4.85 21.77 18.45
CA PRO A 521 -3.69 21.81 19.34
C PRO A 521 -2.36 21.65 18.60
N THR A 522 -2.36 21.42 17.29
CA THR A 522 -1.14 21.35 16.46
C THR A 522 -0.77 22.69 15.83
N LEU A 523 -1.67 23.68 15.88
CA LEU A 523 -1.44 25.03 15.38
C LEU A 523 -1.09 25.99 16.53
N PRO A 524 -0.09 26.89 16.36
CA PRO A 524 0.24 27.91 17.35
C PRO A 524 -0.93 28.84 17.67
N SER A 525 -1.02 29.29 18.92
CA SER A 525 -2.05 30.22 19.39
C SER A 525 -2.03 31.50 18.56
N GLY A 526 -3.21 31.92 18.10
CA GLY A 526 -3.38 33.07 17.20
C GLY A 526 -3.34 32.73 15.70
N VAL A 527 -2.94 31.51 15.33
CA VAL A 527 -3.00 31.05 13.92
C VAL A 527 -4.41 30.56 13.61
N VAL A 528 -4.99 31.09 12.52
CA VAL A 528 -6.28 30.61 11.98
C VAL A 528 -6.06 30.11 10.57
N LYS A 529 -6.43 28.85 10.31
CA LYS A 529 -6.32 28.21 9.00
C LYS A 529 -7.68 27.80 8.48
N GLN A 530 -8.14 28.40 7.39
CA GLN A 530 -9.37 27.97 6.72
C GLN A 530 -9.14 26.64 6.00
N ILE A 531 -10.01 25.67 6.22
CA ILE A 531 -9.98 24.35 5.57
C ILE A 531 -11.22 24.09 4.70
N GLU A 532 -12.30 24.86 4.87
CA GLU A 532 -13.51 24.80 4.05
C GLU A 532 -13.98 26.21 3.68
N HIS A 533 -14.46 26.37 2.44
CA HIS A 533 -15.02 27.63 1.95
C HIS A 533 -16.54 27.57 1.93
N LYS A 534 -17.19 28.64 2.40
CA LYS A 534 -18.65 28.73 2.36
C LYS A 534 -19.18 28.70 0.92
N ALA A 535 -20.25 27.96 0.70
CA ALA A 535 -20.96 27.93 -0.58
C ALA A 535 -22.46 28.03 -0.34
N TRP A 536 -23.15 28.82 -1.16
CA TRP A 536 -24.61 28.92 -1.12
C TRP A 536 -25.24 27.60 -1.56
N GLY A 537 -26.25 27.16 -0.83
CA GLY A 537 -27.14 26.11 -1.29
C GLY A 537 -28.03 26.65 -2.40
N ALA A 538 -28.41 25.80 -3.34
CA ALA A 538 -29.31 26.16 -4.43
C ALA A 538 -29.97 24.93 -5.07
N LYS A 539 -31.24 25.07 -5.47
CA LYS A 539 -31.87 24.15 -6.41
C LYS A 539 -31.85 24.79 -7.79
N VAL A 540 -31.19 24.14 -8.75
CA VAL A 540 -30.99 24.69 -10.10
C VAL A 540 -31.53 23.71 -11.13
N VAL A 541 -32.24 24.23 -12.13
CA VAL A 541 -32.78 23.42 -13.23
C VAL A 541 -32.37 23.98 -14.58
N PHE A 542 -32.20 23.08 -15.56
CA PHE A 542 -32.13 23.42 -16.98
C PHE A 542 -32.67 22.27 -17.80
N ASP A 543 -33.32 22.59 -18.91
CA ASP A 543 -33.76 21.65 -19.92
C ASP A 543 -32.71 21.50 -21.02
N TYR A 544 -32.55 20.27 -21.48
CA TYR A 544 -31.73 19.87 -22.62
C TYR A 544 -32.58 19.06 -23.59
N SER A 545 -32.59 19.45 -24.86
CA SER A 545 -33.26 18.74 -25.94
C SER A 545 -32.36 18.59 -27.17
N VAL A 546 -32.62 17.55 -27.94
CA VAL A 546 -31.96 17.31 -29.23
C VAL A 546 -33.05 17.03 -30.25
N GLU A 547 -33.01 17.76 -31.36
CA GLU A 547 -33.94 17.60 -32.47
C GLU A 547 -33.18 17.14 -33.71
N ARG A 548 -33.81 16.29 -34.54
CA ARG A 548 -33.29 15.92 -35.87
C ARG A 548 -34.45 15.94 -36.85
N ASN A 549 -34.29 16.62 -37.99
CA ASN A 549 -35.34 16.78 -39.01
C ASN A 549 -36.68 17.35 -38.47
N GLY A 550 -36.61 18.19 -37.43
CA GLY A 550 -37.80 18.77 -36.78
C GLY A 550 -38.50 17.84 -35.77
N GLU A 551 -37.97 16.65 -35.50
CA GLU A 551 -38.47 15.73 -34.49
C GLU A 551 -37.56 15.75 -33.24
N GLU A 552 -38.15 15.85 -32.04
CA GLU A 552 -37.42 15.79 -30.77
C GLU A 552 -37.01 14.33 -30.48
N ILE A 553 -35.72 14.02 -30.65
CA ILE A 553 -35.18 12.67 -30.46
C ILE A 553 -34.70 12.42 -29.03
N TYR A 554 -34.49 13.49 -28.25
CA TYR A 554 -34.09 13.40 -26.86
C TYR A 554 -34.53 14.66 -26.09
N LYS A 555 -35.04 14.46 -24.87
CA LYS A 555 -35.36 15.55 -23.94
C LYS A 555 -35.08 15.12 -22.51
N LYS A 556 -34.43 15.98 -21.73
CA LYS A 556 -34.20 15.76 -20.30
C LYS A 556 -34.13 17.08 -19.55
N GLN A 557 -34.86 17.16 -18.44
CA GLN A 557 -34.65 18.22 -17.45
C GLN A 557 -33.60 17.74 -16.45
N PHE A 558 -32.57 18.54 -16.26
CA PHE A 558 -31.57 18.32 -15.23
C PHE A 558 -31.86 19.15 -14.00
N VAL A 559 -31.76 18.51 -12.84
CA VAL A 559 -31.90 19.15 -11.53
C VAL A 559 -30.60 18.99 -10.77
N SER A 560 -30.05 20.09 -10.28
CA SER A 560 -28.91 20.12 -9.37
C SER A 560 -29.37 20.63 -8.01
N ASN A 561 -29.19 19.81 -6.97
CA ASN A 561 -29.53 20.15 -5.59
C ASN A 561 -28.25 20.37 -4.79
N TYR A 562 -27.82 21.62 -4.67
CA TYR A 562 -26.65 22.02 -3.90
C TYR A 562 -27.04 22.32 -2.46
N ARG A 563 -26.36 21.68 -1.51
CA ARG A 563 -26.49 21.96 -0.08
C ARG A 563 -25.72 23.24 0.27
N PRO A 564 -26.21 24.06 1.21
CA PRO A 564 -25.41 25.14 1.76
C PRO A 564 -24.19 24.55 2.47
N TRP A 565 -23.02 25.12 2.22
CA TRP A 565 -21.74 24.61 2.71
C TRP A 565 -21.14 25.58 3.74
N GLN A 566 -20.77 25.06 4.90
CA GLN A 566 -20.23 25.84 6.00
C GLN A 566 -18.72 26.08 5.80
N ALA A 567 -18.24 27.29 6.09
CA ALA A 567 -16.80 27.51 6.20
C ALA A 567 -16.28 26.95 7.53
N VAL A 568 -15.12 26.30 7.49
CA VAL A 568 -14.48 25.71 8.68
C VAL A 568 -13.07 26.27 8.78
N PHE A 569 -12.76 26.79 9.96
CA PHE A 569 -11.49 27.39 10.33
C PHE A 569 -10.90 26.60 11.50
N LEU A 570 -9.66 26.15 11.35
CA LEU A 570 -8.86 25.60 12.44
C LEU A 570 -8.22 26.77 13.20
N ARG A 571 -8.46 26.86 14.50
CA ARG A 571 -7.90 27.88 15.41
C ARG A 571 -6.83 27.22 16.27
N GLY A 572 -5.59 27.69 16.15
CA GLY A 572 -4.50 27.21 16.95
C GLY A 572 -4.67 27.55 18.43
N ILE A 573 -4.43 26.56 19.28
CA ILE A 573 -4.42 26.69 20.74
C ILE A 573 -3.09 26.24 21.35
N ALA A 574 -2.12 25.80 20.53
CA ALA A 574 -0.80 25.44 21.03
C ALA A 574 -0.07 26.68 21.58
N PRO A 575 0.79 26.55 22.60
CA PRO A 575 1.61 27.67 23.05
C PRO A 575 2.36 28.29 21.87
N ALA A 576 2.35 29.62 21.75
CA ALA A 576 3.20 30.30 20.79
C ALA A 576 4.66 29.96 21.12
N GLN A 577 5.40 29.39 20.15
CA GLN A 577 6.84 29.16 20.26
C GLN A 577 7.62 30.47 20.08
#